data_AF-A0A2V7A7F5-F1
#
_entry.id   AF-A0A2V7A7F5-F1
#
_cell.length_a   1.000
_cell.length_b   1.000
_cell.length_c   1.000
_cell.angle_alpha   90.00
_cell.angle_beta   90.00
_cell.angle_gamma   90.00
#
_symmetry.space_group_name_H-M   'P 1'
#
loop_
_entity.id
_entity.type
_entity.pdbx_description
1 polymer ?
#
loop_
_entity_poly.entity_id
_entity_poly.type
_entity_poly.pdbx_seq_one_letter_code
_entity_poly.pdbx_strand_id
1 'polypeptide(L)'
;MRTNTLRGGLGRGRSAVLIVSLLTIAAIGMLQALPCFAANVDDFTSAEPSQAPGPASKSDDAVRVRVIGAFGQLPLSFEANRGQTDSQVRFLSRGPQHTLLLAPTEAVLIFITREHPEGGERQGTKAKLAKPRPATRTALGMTFLGANPDVRVTGREELPGKANYFIGNDPAGWRTNVPTYARVHYEDLYPGIDLVYYGNQRQLEYDFVVRPAADLRRIALGFQGAQRLEVDP
;
A
#
# COMPACT_ATOMS: atom_id res chain seq x y z
N MET A 1 48.41 26.92 -16.26
CA MET A 1 47.95 27.30 -14.90
C MET A 1 46.83 26.34 -14.49
N ARG A 2 47.15 25.47 -13.52
CA ARG A 2 46.32 24.68 -12.58
C ARG A 2 44.95 24.14 -13.04
N THR A 3 44.98 22.82 -13.30
CA THR A 3 43.91 21.83 -13.10
C THR A 3 43.44 21.79 -11.64
N ASN A 4 42.16 21.53 -11.39
CA ASN A 4 41.69 21.12 -10.07
C ASN A 4 40.80 19.87 -10.17
N THR A 5 41.26 18.82 -9.50
CA THR A 5 40.66 17.49 -9.35
C THR A 5 40.30 17.35 -7.88
N LEU A 6 39.11 16.88 -7.52
CA LEU A 6 38.87 16.32 -6.19
C LEU A 6 38.05 15.02 -6.28
N ARG A 7 38.61 14.02 -5.61
CA ARG A 7 38.22 12.61 -5.51
C ARG A 7 38.02 12.31 -4.02
N GLY A 8 37.04 11.48 -3.68
CA GLY A 8 36.88 10.84 -2.36
C GLY A 8 35.41 10.84 -1.92
N GLY A 9 34.81 9.77 -1.41
CA GLY A 9 35.30 8.46 -1.01
C GLY A 9 34.11 7.62 -0.51
N LEU A 10 34.26 6.29 -0.59
CA LEU A 10 33.29 5.24 -0.28
C LEU A 10 32.99 5.16 1.22
N GLY A 11 31.72 4.92 1.61
CA GLY A 11 31.34 4.57 2.98
C GLY A 11 30.01 3.81 3.02
N ARG A 12 30.02 2.61 3.62
CA ARG A 12 29.00 1.55 3.55
C ARG A 12 27.76 1.79 4.41
N GLY A 13 26.65 1.15 3.99
CA GLY A 13 25.30 1.30 4.49
C GLY A 13 25.04 0.86 5.92
N ARG A 14 24.01 1.48 6.51
CA ARG A 14 23.18 0.93 7.58
C ARG A 14 21.74 1.38 7.35
N SER A 15 20.91 0.46 6.84
CA SER A 15 19.47 0.63 6.71
C SER A 15 18.83 0.92 8.07
N ALA A 16 18.13 2.05 8.20
CA ALA A 16 17.32 2.36 9.36
C ALA A 16 15.82 2.23 9.00
N VAL A 17 15.14 1.29 9.65
CA VAL A 17 13.68 1.14 9.61
C VAL A 17 13.12 2.03 10.72
N LEU A 18 12.43 3.12 10.34
CA LEU A 18 11.72 3.99 11.28
C LEU A 18 10.21 3.89 11.00
N ILE A 19 9.51 3.23 11.93
CA ILE A 19 8.06 3.07 11.95
C ILE A 19 7.50 4.29 12.69
N VAL A 20 6.70 5.13 12.01
CA VAL A 20 5.98 6.23 12.65
C VAL A 20 4.52 5.83 12.76
N SER A 21 4.15 5.37 13.95
CA SER A 21 2.76 5.18 14.38
C SER A 21 2.17 6.53 14.77
N LEU A 22 0.99 6.90 14.27
CA LEU A 22 0.22 8.02 14.79
C LEU A 22 -0.97 7.50 15.60
N LEU A 23 -0.94 7.76 16.91
CA LEU A 23 -1.99 7.44 17.88
C LEU A 23 -3.00 8.59 17.99
N THR A 24 -4.28 8.18 17.96
CA THR A 24 -5.49 8.74 18.59
C THR A 24 -6.03 10.12 18.21
N ILE A 25 -7.26 10.08 17.69
CA ILE A 25 -8.28 11.12 17.82
C ILE A 25 -8.60 11.32 19.30
N ALA A 26 -8.62 12.59 19.73
CA ALA A 26 -9.05 13.00 21.06
C ALA A 26 -10.52 12.63 21.31
N ALA A 27 -10.78 11.89 22.40
CA ALA A 27 -12.09 11.85 23.05
C ALA A 27 -11.94 12.54 24.41
N ILE A 28 -12.70 13.62 24.59
CA ILE A 28 -12.80 14.40 25.81
C ILE A 28 -13.62 13.63 26.85
N GLY A 29 -13.10 13.55 28.08
CA GLY A 29 -13.88 13.41 29.31
C GLY A 29 -13.75 12.08 30.05
N MET A 30 -13.00 12.05 31.16
CA MET A 30 -13.57 12.17 32.51
C MET A 30 -12.50 12.01 33.58
N LEU A 31 -12.47 13.00 34.47
CA LEU A 31 -11.71 13.20 35.69
C LEU A 31 -12.03 12.14 36.76
N GLN A 32 -11.02 11.53 37.41
CA GLN A 32 -10.94 11.26 38.85
C GLN A 32 -9.49 10.86 39.24
N ALA A 33 -9.08 11.22 40.46
CA ALA A 33 -7.70 11.25 40.95
C ALA A 33 -7.41 10.27 42.11
N LEU A 34 -6.10 10.07 42.35
CA LEU A 34 -5.38 9.59 43.55
C LEU A 34 -5.32 8.07 43.84
N PRO A 35 -4.35 7.58 44.66
CA PRO A 35 -2.94 7.98 44.77
C PRO A 35 -1.93 6.80 44.78
N CYS A 36 -0.67 7.18 44.59
CA CYS A 36 0.59 6.63 45.13
C CYS A 36 0.52 5.34 45.99
N PHE A 37 1.29 4.32 45.61
CA PHE A 37 1.88 3.39 46.56
C PHE A 37 3.34 3.12 46.20
N ALA A 38 4.21 3.44 47.15
CA ALA A 38 5.62 3.10 47.18
C ALA A 38 5.79 1.71 47.82
N ALA A 39 6.75 0.93 47.32
CA ALA A 39 7.47 -0.06 48.12
C ALA A 39 8.84 -0.36 47.49
N ASN A 40 9.85 0.14 48.20
CA ASN A 40 11.26 -0.26 48.32
C ASN A 40 11.41 -1.79 48.60
N VAL A 41 12.54 -2.51 48.59
CA VAL A 41 14.01 -2.38 48.36
C VAL A 41 14.54 -3.84 48.54
N ASP A 42 15.53 -4.34 47.79
CA ASP A 42 16.91 -4.64 48.24
C ASP A 42 17.61 -5.35 47.05
N ASP A 43 18.65 -4.78 46.44
CA ASP A 43 20.07 -4.78 46.88
C ASP A 43 20.83 -6.02 46.39
N PHE A 44 21.71 -5.82 45.40
CA PHE A 44 22.99 -6.51 45.30
C PHE A 44 23.97 -5.66 44.46
N THR A 45 24.80 -4.90 45.17
CA THR A 45 26.26 -4.75 45.00
C THR A 45 26.83 -4.26 43.65
N SER A 46 27.54 -3.14 43.78
CA SER A 46 28.25 -2.31 42.80
C SER A 46 29.51 -2.92 42.16
N ALA A 47 29.75 -2.59 40.89
CA ALA A 47 31.00 -1.98 40.39
C ALA A 47 30.86 -1.49 38.93
N GLU A 48 30.88 -0.17 38.73
CA GLU A 48 31.10 0.57 37.46
C GLU A 48 32.57 1.07 37.42
N PRO A 49 33.11 1.71 36.34
CA PRO A 49 32.45 2.24 35.14
C PRO A 49 33.15 1.91 33.80
N SER A 50 32.41 1.94 32.67
CA SER A 50 32.87 2.64 31.45
C SER A 50 31.82 2.60 30.32
N GLN A 51 31.24 3.78 30.07
CA GLN A 51 30.81 4.34 28.77
C GLN A 51 29.75 3.60 27.93
N ALA A 52 28.55 4.20 27.95
CA ALA A 52 27.46 4.02 27.01
C ALA A 52 27.78 4.50 25.58
N PRO A 53 27.23 3.87 24.52
CA PRO A 53 27.06 4.51 23.23
C PRO A 53 25.68 5.19 23.16
N GLY A 54 25.69 6.51 22.98
CA GLY A 54 24.53 7.33 22.62
C GLY A 54 24.03 7.13 21.18
N PRO A 55 23.07 7.96 20.74
CA PRO A 55 22.01 7.58 19.80
C PRO A 55 22.39 7.64 18.31
N ALA A 56 21.67 6.80 17.55
CA ALA A 56 21.32 6.83 16.12
C ALA A 56 22.01 7.84 15.17
N SER A 57 22.71 7.29 14.17
CA SER A 57 23.13 7.98 12.95
C SER A 57 21.92 8.23 12.03
N LYS A 58 21.71 9.50 11.64
CA LYS A 58 20.79 9.94 10.59
C LYS A 58 21.57 10.21 9.30
N SER A 59 21.20 9.59 8.18
CA SER A 59 21.18 10.16 6.81
C SER A 59 21.06 9.05 5.76
N ASP A 60 19.86 8.88 5.21
CA ASP A 60 19.60 8.29 3.89
C ASP A 60 18.29 8.92 3.41
N ASP A 61 18.41 10.07 2.74
CA ASP A 61 17.29 10.85 2.21
C ASP A 61 16.75 10.19 0.94
N ALA A 62 16.02 9.09 1.11
CA ALA A 62 15.05 8.64 0.12
C ALA A 62 13.76 9.46 0.34
N VAL A 63 13.55 10.48 -0.48
CA VAL A 63 12.31 11.28 -0.48
C VAL A 63 11.15 10.34 -0.84
N ARG A 64 10.30 10.02 0.15
CA ARG A 64 9.09 9.23 -0.07
C ARG A 64 7.91 10.17 -0.28
N VAL A 65 7.39 10.19 -1.51
CA VAL A 65 6.12 10.83 -1.82
C VAL A 65 5.02 9.79 -1.61
N ARG A 66 4.15 10.01 -0.61
CA ARG A 66 3.00 9.15 -0.29
C ARG A 66 1.73 9.83 -0.78
N VAL A 67 0.98 9.17 -1.65
CA VAL A 67 -0.32 9.65 -2.12
C VAL A 67 -1.37 8.66 -1.62
N ILE A 68 -2.26 9.13 -0.76
CA ILE A 68 -3.24 8.28 -0.04
C ILE A 68 -4.51 8.10 -0.89
N GLY A 69 -4.92 6.85 -1.12
CA GLY A 69 -6.24 6.49 -1.62
C GLY A 69 -7.00 5.65 -0.57
N ALA A 70 -7.95 6.25 0.14
CA ALA A 70 -8.69 5.56 1.20
C ALA A 70 -9.75 4.59 0.62
N PHE A 71 -9.47 3.28 0.60
CA PHE A 71 -10.39 2.28 0.02
C PHE A 71 -10.67 1.07 0.95
N GLY A 72 -11.74 1.13 1.75
CA GLY A 72 -12.61 -0.01 2.14
C GLY A 72 -12.06 -1.20 2.96
N GLN A 73 -12.79 -1.55 4.04
CA GLN A 73 -12.39 -2.47 5.12
C GLN A 73 -12.34 -4.01 4.83
N LEU A 74 -11.37 -4.51 4.05
CA LEU A 74 -10.87 -5.92 4.11
C LEU A 74 -9.33 -5.98 4.03
N PRO A 75 -8.65 -7.04 4.54
CA PRO A 75 -7.20 -7.16 4.40
C PRO A 75 -6.83 -7.15 2.91
N LEU A 76 -6.13 -6.10 2.50
CA LEU A 76 -5.71 -5.92 1.12
C LEU A 76 -4.60 -6.93 0.82
N SER A 77 -4.86 -7.85 -0.09
CA SER A 77 -3.87 -8.78 -0.64
C SER A 77 -3.76 -8.59 -2.15
N PHE A 78 -2.58 -8.88 -2.70
CA PHE A 78 -2.32 -8.82 -4.13
C PHE A 78 -2.17 -10.24 -4.67
N GLU A 79 -2.99 -10.58 -5.65
CA GLU A 79 -2.97 -11.87 -6.32
C GLU A 79 -2.10 -11.78 -7.58
N ALA A 80 -1.23 -12.75 -7.81
CA ALA A 80 -0.54 -12.84 -9.10
C ALA A 80 -1.54 -13.16 -10.22
N ASN A 81 -1.45 -12.47 -11.34
CA ASN A 81 -2.23 -12.82 -12.51
C ASN A 81 -1.61 -14.04 -13.20
N ARG A 82 -2.26 -15.18 -13.03
CA ARG A 82 -2.03 -16.42 -13.77
C ARG A 82 -3.05 -16.62 -14.89
N GLY A 83 -3.74 -15.54 -15.28
CA GLY A 83 -4.76 -15.42 -16.33
C GLY A 83 -6.20 -15.33 -15.82
N GLN A 84 -6.41 -14.94 -14.55
CA GLN A 84 -7.73 -14.59 -14.02
C GLN A 84 -8.38 -13.41 -14.76
N THR A 85 -7.55 -12.58 -15.41
CA THR A 85 -7.93 -11.36 -16.13
C THR A 85 -6.98 -11.17 -17.31
N ASP A 86 -7.11 -10.03 -18.01
CA ASP A 86 -6.25 -9.61 -19.12
C ASP A 86 -4.75 -9.85 -18.85
N SER A 87 -4.03 -10.34 -19.86
CA SER A 87 -2.61 -10.70 -19.78
C SER A 87 -1.65 -9.55 -19.48
N GLN A 88 -2.06 -8.30 -19.73
CA GLN A 88 -1.27 -7.11 -19.42
C GLN A 88 -1.21 -6.84 -17.92
N VAL A 89 -2.20 -7.31 -17.16
CA VAL A 89 -2.22 -7.20 -15.70
C VAL A 89 -1.21 -8.17 -15.12
N ARG A 90 -0.36 -7.69 -14.21
CA ARG A 90 0.61 -8.51 -13.47
C ARG A 90 0.07 -8.95 -12.11
N PHE A 91 -0.59 -8.03 -11.41
CA PHE A 91 -1.21 -8.28 -10.11
C PHE A 91 -2.59 -7.64 -10.05
N LEU A 92 -3.46 -8.21 -9.21
CA LEU A 92 -4.76 -7.63 -8.91
C LEU A 92 -5.04 -7.68 -7.42
N SER A 93 -5.82 -6.71 -6.92
CA SER A 93 -6.39 -6.76 -5.58
C SER A 93 -7.90 -6.60 -5.66
N ARG A 94 -8.63 -7.30 -4.78
CA ARG A 94 -10.09 -7.32 -4.80
C ARG A 94 -10.65 -6.99 -3.42
N GLY A 95 -11.65 -6.12 -3.41
CA GLY A 95 -12.52 -5.87 -2.28
C GLY A 95 -13.99 -5.98 -2.68
N PRO A 96 -14.94 -5.87 -1.73
CA PRO A 96 -16.37 -6.05 -1.99
C PRO A 96 -16.93 -5.00 -2.96
N GLN A 97 -16.29 -3.84 -3.01
CA GLN A 97 -16.73 -2.67 -3.77
C GLN A 97 -15.63 -2.11 -4.68
N HIS A 98 -14.49 -2.80 -4.79
CA HIS A 98 -13.43 -2.35 -5.69
C HIS A 98 -12.60 -3.50 -6.26
N THR A 99 -11.94 -3.23 -7.38
CA THR A 99 -10.88 -4.07 -7.94
C THR A 99 -9.76 -3.17 -8.41
N LEU A 100 -8.55 -3.44 -7.96
CA LEU A 100 -7.32 -2.82 -8.45
C LEU A 100 -6.65 -3.77 -9.44
N LEU A 101 -6.28 -3.26 -10.60
CA LEU A 101 -5.50 -3.95 -11.62
C LEU A 101 -4.16 -3.22 -11.76
N LEU A 102 -3.06 -3.97 -11.66
CA LEU A 102 -1.70 -3.46 -11.71
C LEU A 102 -0.99 -4.00 -12.95
N ALA A 103 -0.73 -3.11 -13.90
CA ALA A 103 0.03 -3.37 -15.13
C ALA A 103 1.39 -2.63 -15.07
N PRO A 104 2.33 -2.87 -16.01
CA PRO A 104 3.67 -2.27 -15.96
C PRO A 104 3.68 -0.74 -15.83
N THR A 105 2.87 -0.03 -16.61
CA THR A 105 2.85 1.45 -16.62
C THR A 105 1.49 2.04 -16.31
N GLU A 106 0.59 1.23 -15.76
CA GLU A 106 -0.79 1.63 -15.46
C GLU A 106 -1.33 0.91 -14.23
N ALA A 107 -2.12 1.63 -13.44
CA ALA A 107 -2.98 1.08 -12.40
C ALA A 107 -4.43 1.49 -12.67
N VAL A 108 -5.35 0.53 -12.67
CA VAL A 108 -6.77 0.78 -12.86
C VAL A 108 -7.54 0.37 -11.62
N LEU A 109 -8.27 1.31 -11.03
CA LEU A 109 -9.15 1.08 -9.89
C LEU A 109 -10.60 1.15 -10.35
N ILE A 110 -11.31 0.04 -10.18
CA ILE A 110 -12.73 -0.09 -10.55
C ILE A 110 -13.54 -0.11 -9.27
N PHE A 111 -14.45 0.84 -9.11
CA PHE A 111 -15.44 0.88 -8.02
C PHE A 111 -16.75 0.25 -8.46
N ILE A 112 -17.41 -0.45 -7.53
CA ILE A 112 -18.73 -1.02 -7.73
C ILE A 112 -19.67 -0.39 -6.70
N THR A 113 -20.53 0.51 -7.16
CA THR A 113 -21.57 1.11 -6.35
C THR A 113 -22.86 0.34 -6.60
N ARG A 114 -23.50 -0.13 -5.53
CA ARG A 114 -24.83 -0.71 -5.60
C ARG A 114 -25.81 0.37 -5.17
N GLU A 115 -26.78 0.69 -6.01
CA GLU A 115 -27.81 1.65 -5.66
C GLU A 115 -28.67 1.10 -4.52
N HIS A 116 -28.89 1.93 -3.50
CA HIS A 116 -29.81 1.66 -2.42
C HIS A 116 -31.13 2.35 -2.76
N PRO A 117 -32.27 1.67 -2.83
CA PRO A 117 -33.53 2.36 -3.07
C PRO A 117 -33.83 3.24 -1.85
N GLU A 118 -34.08 4.53 -2.10
CA GLU A 118 -34.72 5.40 -1.13
C GLU A 118 -36.15 4.92 -0.90
N GLY A 119 -36.55 4.83 0.38
CA GLY A 119 -37.95 4.77 0.82
C GLY A 119 -38.84 3.70 0.17
N GLY A 120 -38.78 2.47 0.68
CA GLY A 120 -39.83 1.48 0.44
C GLY A 120 -40.20 0.81 1.76
N GLU A 121 -41.32 1.23 2.35
CA GLU A 121 -41.87 0.64 3.57
C GLU A 121 -41.96 -0.89 3.45
N ARG A 122 -41.41 -1.57 4.47
CA ARG A 122 -41.52 -3.03 4.58
C ARG A 122 -42.91 -3.38 5.06
N GLN A 123 -43.81 -3.71 4.14
CA GLN A 123 -45.00 -4.48 4.47
C GLN A 123 -44.98 -5.83 3.75
N GLY A 124 -44.87 -6.89 4.56
CA GLY A 124 -45.58 -8.15 4.39
C GLY A 124 -45.31 -9.01 3.16
N THR A 125 -44.84 -10.23 3.44
CA THR A 125 -45.05 -11.49 2.69
C THR A 125 -44.09 -11.87 1.56
N LYS A 126 -43.45 -13.04 1.78
CA LYS A 126 -42.73 -13.92 0.83
C LYS A 126 -41.63 -13.26 0.00
N ALA A 127 -40.38 -13.54 0.40
CA ALA A 127 -39.18 -13.22 -0.38
C ALA A 127 -39.19 -13.97 -1.73
N LYS A 128 -39.86 -13.38 -2.73
CA LYS A 128 -39.55 -13.64 -4.14
C LYS A 128 -38.07 -13.32 -4.33
N LEU A 129 -37.34 -14.20 -5.01
CA LEU A 129 -35.96 -13.98 -5.45
C LEU A 129 -35.86 -12.56 -6.04
N ALA A 130 -35.29 -11.63 -5.29
CA ALA A 130 -35.20 -10.24 -5.71
C ALA A 130 -34.34 -10.20 -6.97
N LYS A 131 -34.82 -9.55 -8.04
CA LYS A 131 -34.03 -9.34 -9.25
C LYS A 131 -32.68 -8.72 -8.83
N PRO A 132 -31.54 -9.15 -9.41
CA PRO A 132 -30.24 -8.56 -9.12
C PRO A 132 -30.32 -7.04 -9.30
N ARG A 133 -29.97 -6.28 -8.25
CA ARG A 133 -29.95 -4.82 -8.33
C ARG A 133 -28.88 -4.39 -9.34
N PRO A 134 -29.14 -3.37 -10.17
CA PRO A 134 -28.12 -2.80 -11.03
C PRO A 134 -26.94 -2.30 -10.16
N ALA A 135 -25.73 -2.56 -10.62
CA ALA A 135 -24.51 -2.09 -9.99
C ALA A 135 -23.77 -1.21 -10.99
N THR A 136 -23.47 0.01 -10.60
CA THR A 136 -22.72 0.97 -11.40
C THR A 136 -21.24 0.73 -11.20
N ARG A 137 -20.49 0.65 -12.31
CA ARG A 137 -19.03 0.51 -12.29
C ARG A 137 -18.38 1.80 -12.74
N THR A 138 -17.48 2.33 -11.92
CA THR A 138 -16.68 3.52 -12.24
C THR A 138 -15.21 3.13 -12.25
N ALA A 139 -14.47 3.47 -13.30
CA ALA A 139 -13.05 3.17 -13.40
C ALA A 139 -12.22 4.47 -13.29
N LEU A 140 -11.19 4.42 -12.47
CA LEU A 140 -10.14 5.43 -12.35
C LEU A 140 -8.84 4.80 -12.85
N GLY A 141 -8.32 5.30 -13.97
CA GLY A 141 -7.01 4.91 -14.50
C GLY A 141 -5.93 5.88 -14.05
N MET A 142 -4.79 5.34 -13.64
CA MET A 142 -3.56 6.09 -13.36
C MET A 142 -2.45 5.55 -14.24
N THR A 143 -1.81 6.42 -15.01
CA THR A 143 -0.70 6.09 -15.91
C THR A 143 0.59 6.72 -15.41
N PHE A 144 1.69 5.97 -15.45
CA PHE A 144 3.02 6.46 -15.12
C PHE A 144 3.71 6.99 -16.39
N LEU A 145 3.62 8.30 -16.62
CA LEU A 145 4.07 8.92 -17.87
C LEU A 145 5.60 8.92 -17.94
N GLY A 146 6.15 8.33 -19.01
CA GLY A 146 7.60 8.21 -19.19
C GLY A 146 8.26 7.11 -18.33
N ALA A 147 7.46 6.24 -17.71
CA ALA A 147 7.96 5.07 -17.01
C ALA A 147 8.55 4.02 -17.96
N ASN A 148 9.41 3.16 -17.41
CA ASN A 148 9.96 2.01 -18.12
C ASN A 148 8.84 1.01 -18.51
N PRO A 149 8.55 0.79 -19.82
CA PRO A 149 7.50 -0.14 -20.23
C PRO A 149 7.83 -1.61 -19.91
N ASP A 150 9.13 -1.92 -19.78
CA ASP A 150 9.64 -3.26 -19.45
C ASP A 150 9.95 -3.39 -17.95
N VAL A 151 9.32 -2.56 -17.11
CA VAL A 151 9.54 -2.57 -15.66
C VAL A 151 9.29 -3.95 -15.06
N ARG A 152 10.20 -4.34 -14.15
CA ARG A 152 10.07 -5.60 -13.42
C ARG A 152 9.08 -5.44 -12.27
N VAL A 153 7.93 -6.12 -12.37
CA VAL A 153 6.88 -6.12 -11.35
C VAL A 153 6.89 -7.44 -10.59
N THR A 154 7.06 -7.41 -9.27
CA THR A 154 7.19 -8.60 -8.41
C THR A 154 6.28 -8.55 -7.19
N GLY A 155 5.72 -9.69 -6.81
CA GLY A 155 5.03 -9.85 -5.53
C GLY A 155 6.05 -10.08 -4.43
N ARG A 156 5.90 -9.39 -3.29
CA ARG A 156 6.77 -9.51 -2.12
C ARG A 156 5.96 -9.89 -0.91
N GLU A 157 6.59 -10.65 -0.01
CA GLU A 157 5.98 -11.16 1.22
C GLU A 157 4.72 -11.97 0.91
N GLU A 158 4.93 -13.16 0.36
CA GLU A 158 3.85 -14.10 0.07
C GLU A 158 3.07 -14.42 1.35
N LEU A 159 1.76 -14.27 1.29
CA LEU A 159 0.84 -14.55 2.36
C LEU A 159 0.47 -16.05 2.36
N PRO A 160 0.12 -16.61 3.53
CA PRO A 160 -0.29 -18.02 3.61
C PRO A 160 -1.60 -18.31 2.86
N GLY A 161 -2.43 -17.29 2.64
CA GLY A 161 -3.68 -17.40 1.90
C GLY A 161 -3.47 -17.63 0.40
N LYS A 162 -4.32 -18.46 -0.20
CA LYS A 162 -4.37 -18.70 -1.64
C LYS A 162 -5.73 -18.33 -2.20
N ALA A 163 -5.73 -17.81 -3.43
CA ALA A 163 -6.96 -17.58 -4.17
C ALA A 163 -7.25 -18.76 -5.11
N ASN A 164 -8.53 -19.09 -5.26
CA ASN A 164 -9.01 -20.14 -6.16
C ASN A 164 -10.19 -19.60 -7.00
N TYR A 165 -10.14 -19.87 -8.30
CA TYR A 165 -11.09 -19.41 -9.31
C TYR A 165 -11.67 -20.62 -10.03
N PHE A 166 -12.93 -20.92 -9.71
CA PHE A 166 -13.72 -21.98 -10.32
C PHE A 166 -14.73 -21.36 -11.29
N ILE A 167 -14.23 -20.78 -12.39
CA ILE A 167 -15.05 -20.08 -13.37
C ILE A 167 -15.50 -21.06 -14.45
N GLY A 168 -16.82 -21.16 -14.66
CA GLY A 168 -17.41 -22.07 -15.63
C GLY A 168 -17.41 -23.53 -15.14
N ASN A 169 -17.87 -24.42 -16.03
CA ASN A 169 -18.12 -25.82 -15.69
C ASN A 169 -16.96 -26.76 -16.07
N ASP A 170 -15.90 -26.25 -16.70
CA ASP A 170 -14.72 -27.03 -17.08
C ASP A 170 -13.60 -26.89 -16.02
N PRO A 171 -13.28 -27.96 -15.27
CA PRO A 171 -12.21 -27.94 -14.28
C PRO A 171 -10.84 -27.63 -14.85
N ALA A 172 -10.58 -27.90 -16.13
CA ALA A 172 -9.31 -27.57 -16.77
C ALA A 172 -9.08 -26.05 -16.88
N GLY A 173 -10.16 -25.26 -16.87
CA GLY A 173 -10.11 -23.80 -16.85
C GLY A 173 -10.00 -23.19 -15.45
N TRP A 174 -10.09 -24.00 -14.39
CA TRP A 174 -10.01 -23.52 -13.02
C TRP A 174 -8.59 -23.12 -12.64
N ARG A 175 -8.46 -22.04 -11.86
CA ARG A 175 -7.17 -21.60 -11.32
C ARG A 175 -7.16 -21.81 -9.83
N THR A 176 -6.35 -22.75 -9.36
CA THR A 176 -6.19 -23.01 -7.93
C THR A 176 -4.80 -22.59 -7.46
N ASN A 177 -4.65 -22.43 -6.15
CA ASN A 177 -3.37 -22.12 -5.50
C ASN A 177 -2.69 -20.88 -6.08
N VAL A 178 -3.47 -19.87 -6.44
CA VAL A 178 -2.92 -18.57 -6.84
C VAL A 178 -2.28 -17.93 -5.60
N PRO A 179 -0.97 -17.61 -5.64
CA PRO A 179 -0.29 -16.98 -4.52
C PRO A 179 -0.81 -15.56 -4.31
N THR A 180 -0.86 -15.17 -3.05
CA THR A 180 -1.22 -13.81 -2.64
C THR A 180 -0.04 -13.18 -1.92
N TYR A 181 0.12 -11.87 -2.04
CA TYR A 181 1.28 -11.11 -1.55
C TYR A 181 0.81 -9.92 -0.73
N ALA A 182 1.61 -9.52 0.25
CA ALA A 182 1.35 -8.31 1.03
C ALA A 182 1.73 -7.04 0.26
N ARG A 183 2.68 -7.14 -0.68
CA ARG A 183 3.19 -6.00 -1.47
C ARG A 183 3.42 -6.36 -2.93
N VAL A 184 3.35 -5.34 -3.79
CA VAL A 184 3.80 -5.42 -5.19
C VAL A 184 4.88 -4.36 -5.39
N HIS A 185 6.05 -4.79 -5.88
CA HIS A 185 7.23 -3.96 -6.09
C HIS A 185 7.53 -3.85 -7.58
N TYR A 186 7.57 -2.61 -8.05
CA TYR A 186 8.02 -2.19 -9.36
C TYR A 186 9.45 -1.68 -9.21
N GLU A 187 10.39 -2.35 -9.84
CA GLU A 187 11.82 -2.02 -9.74
C GLU A 187 12.25 -1.18 -10.93
N ASP A 188 12.85 -0.01 -10.67
CA ASP A 188 13.22 0.96 -11.71
C ASP A 188 12.03 1.35 -12.60
N LEU A 189 10.88 1.68 -11.99
CA LEU A 189 9.74 2.26 -12.71
C LEU A 189 10.17 3.54 -13.44
N TYR A 190 10.97 4.37 -12.77
CA TYR A 190 11.84 5.36 -13.39
C TYR A 190 13.30 5.07 -12.98
N PRO A 191 14.30 5.60 -13.72
CA PRO A 191 15.70 5.39 -13.36
C PRO A 191 15.99 5.82 -11.91
N GLY A 192 16.33 4.86 -11.04
CA GLY A 192 16.61 5.13 -9.63
C GLY A 192 15.37 5.24 -8.72
N ILE A 193 14.16 5.00 -9.24
CA ILE A 193 12.90 5.15 -8.50
C ILE A 193 12.06 3.89 -8.66
N ASP A 194 11.84 3.22 -7.54
CA ASP A 194 10.94 2.09 -7.45
C ASP A 194 9.53 2.57 -7.05
N LEU A 195 8.52 1.75 -7.30
CA LEU A 195 7.16 1.94 -6.79
C LEU A 195 6.75 0.70 -6.00
N VAL A 196 6.18 0.91 -4.81
CA VAL A 196 5.71 -0.19 -3.96
C VAL A 196 4.26 0.03 -3.60
N TYR A 197 3.39 -0.92 -3.97
CA TYR A 197 2.01 -0.99 -3.50
C TYR A 197 1.92 -1.89 -2.27
N TYR A 198 1.11 -1.47 -1.29
CA TYR A 198 0.85 -2.23 -0.07
C TYR A 198 -0.50 -1.86 0.54
N GLY A 199 -0.98 -2.70 1.46
CA GLY A 199 -2.15 -2.38 2.28
C GLY A 199 -1.74 -1.75 3.61
N ASN A 200 -2.39 -0.67 4.00
CA ASN A 200 -2.28 -0.08 5.35
C ASN A 200 -3.66 0.15 5.94
N GLN A 201 -3.97 -0.43 7.10
CA GLN A 201 -5.30 -0.33 7.73
C GLN A 201 -6.48 -0.61 6.78
N ARG A 202 -6.27 -1.47 5.76
CA ARG A 202 -7.25 -1.78 4.71
C ARG A 202 -7.52 -0.61 3.76
N GLN A 203 -6.51 0.22 3.54
CA GLN A 203 -6.42 1.21 2.48
C GLN A 203 -5.30 0.79 1.54
N LEU A 204 -5.51 1.01 0.24
CA LEU A 204 -4.43 0.89 -0.74
C LEU A 204 -3.52 2.09 -0.58
N GLU A 205 -2.25 1.81 -0.40
CA GLU A 205 -1.21 2.83 -0.44
C GLU A 205 -0.14 2.47 -1.45
N TYR A 206 0.57 3.50 -1.88
CA TYR A 206 1.77 3.33 -2.66
C TYR A 206 2.83 4.36 -2.26
N ASP A 207 4.09 3.93 -2.32
CA ASP A 207 5.26 4.75 -2.07
C ASP A 207 6.16 4.73 -3.31
N PHE A 208 6.65 5.91 -3.71
CA PHE A 208 7.86 5.98 -4.54
C PHE A 208 9.09 5.86 -3.64
N VAL A 209 9.92 4.85 -3.90
CA VAL A 209 11.18 4.63 -3.18
C VAL A 209 12.31 5.14 -4.05
N VAL A 210 12.90 6.24 -3.62
CA VAL A 210 13.83 7.04 -4.41
C VAL A 210 15.25 6.76 -3.93
N ARG A 211 16.09 6.21 -4.81
CA ARG A 211 17.50 5.98 -4.50
C ARG A 211 18.28 7.30 -4.48
N PRO A 212 19.45 7.35 -3.82
CA PRO A 212 20.31 8.53 -3.83
C PRO A 212 20.58 9.02 -5.25
N ALA A 213 20.51 10.33 -5.45
CA ALA A 213 20.70 11.04 -6.73
C ALA A 213 19.66 10.77 -7.83
N ALA A 214 18.57 10.03 -7.55
CA ALA A 214 17.48 9.89 -8.51
C ALA A 214 16.70 11.21 -8.69
N ASP A 215 16.29 11.52 -9.92
CA ASP A 215 15.59 12.76 -10.25
C ASP A 215 14.08 12.61 -10.08
N LEU A 216 13.56 13.17 -8.97
CA LEU A 216 12.14 13.17 -8.63
C LEU A 216 11.25 13.81 -9.69
N ARG A 217 11.77 14.74 -10.50
CA ARG A 217 11.01 15.44 -11.54
C ARG A 217 10.55 14.51 -12.68
N ARG A 218 11.06 13.28 -12.71
CA ARG A 218 10.60 12.24 -13.65
C ARG A 218 9.27 11.61 -13.27
N ILE A 219 8.85 11.73 -12.01
CA ILE A 219 7.57 11.17 -11.58
C ILE A 219 6.46 12.04 -12.17
N ALA A 220 5.78 11.49 -13.18
CA ALA A 220 4.63 12.13 -13.81
C ALA A 220 3.44 11.16 -13.85
N LEU A 221 2.28 11.61 -13.36
CA LEU A 221 1.06 10.81 -13.25
C LEU A 221 -0.01 11.37 -14.18
N GLY A 222 -0.53 10.53 -15.06
CA GLY A 222 -1.76 10.79 -15.81
C GLY A 222 -2.94 10.15 -15.11
N PHE A 223 -4.09 10.84 -15.08
CA PHE A 223 -5.33 10.29 -14.51
C PHE A 223 -6.46 10.35 -15.55
N GLN A 224 -7.25 9.29 -15.63
CA GLN A 224 -8.44 9.20 -16.47
C GLN A 224 -9.62 8.66 -15.67
N GLY A 225 -10.82 9.22 -15.90
CA GLY A 225 -12.04 8.82 -15.17
C GLY A 225 -12.25 9.51 -13.82
N ALA A 226 -11.32 10.40 -13.42
CA ALA A 226 -11.50 11.28 -12.27
C ALA A 226 -12.46 12.44 -12.63
N GLN A 227 -13.41 12.72 -11.74
CA GLN A 227 -14.29 13.89 -11.86
C GLN A 227 -13.62 15.17 -11.32
N ARG A 228 -12.75 15.01 -10.32
CA ARG A 228 -11.98 16.07 -9.67
C ARG A 228 -10.66 15.50 -9.19
N LEU A 229 -9.60 16.27 -9.33
CA LEU A 229 -8.27 15.97 -8.80
C LEU A 229 -7.84 17.13 -7.91
N GLU A 230 -7.41 16.83 -6.68
CA GLU A 230 -6.90 17.80 -5.72
C GLU A 230 -5.61 17.26 -5.12
N VAL A 231 -4.71 18.18 -4.79
CA VAL A 231 -3.48 17.89 -4.06
C VAL A 231 -3.53 18.72 -2.79
N ASP A 232 -3.62 18.05 -1.65
CA ASP A 232 -3.57 18.73 -0.36
C ASP A 232 -2.12 19.18 -0.08
N PRO A 233 -1.90 20.47 0.27
CA PRO A 233 -0.57 21.02 0.55
C PRO A 233 -0.01 20.63 1.93
#